data_AF-A0A955VV27-F1
#
_entry.id   AF-A0A955VV27-F1
#
_cell.length_a   1.000
_cell.length_b   1.000
_cell.length_c   1.000
_cell.angle_alpha   90.00
_cell.angle_beta   90.00
_cell.angle_gamma   90.00
#
_symmetry.space_group_name_H-M   'P 1'
#
loop_
_entity.id
_entity.type
_entity.pdbx_description
1 polymer ?
#
loop_
_entity_poly.entity_id
_entity_poly.type
_entity_poly.pdbx_seq_one_letter_code
_entity_poly.pdbx_strand_id
1 'polypeptide(L)'
;MTDPQNTLPRPDPLAFDAYRPYLLAMIAWLRVAEPRFSYRWFARRAGFSAPNYLKLVAEGDRSLALASVDRFAKGLGLDAREHAAFERLVRLDHAATDAERMALGEELRAARAATPVHRLAADAYDLYARWWTVVIRELCALAP
;
A
#
# COMPACT_ATOMS: atom_id res chain seq x y z
N MET A 1 -22.50 -23.53 4.70
CA MET A 1 -21.23 -24.08 5.21
C MET A 1 -20.13 -23.17 4.70
N THR A 2 -19.90 -22.07 5.42
CA THR A 2 -19.02 -20.97 5.05
C THR A 2 -17.59 -21.36 5.41
N ASP A 3 -16.73 -21.43 4.39
CA ASP A 3 -15.33 -21.85 4.50
C ASP A 3 -14.52 -20.86 5.38
N PRO A 4 -13.88 -21.32 6.49
CA PRO A 4 -13.32 -20.39 7.48
C PRO A 4 -11.86 -19.93 7.23
N GLN A 5 -11.17 -20.23 6.12
CA GLN A 5 -9.70 -20.03 6.08
C GLN A 5 -9.09 -19.42 4.83
N ASN A 6 -9.49 -18.21 4.43
CA ASN A 6 -8.58 -17.34 3.65
C ASN A 6 -8.89 -15.84 3.82
N THR A 7 -8.88 -15.35 5.05
CA THR A 7 -8.86 -13.89 5.27
C THR A 7 -7.42 -13.42 5.13
N LEU A 8 -7.15 -12.67 4.06
CA LEU A 8 -5.87 -12.00 3.87
C LEU A 8 -5.57 -11.17 5.13
N PRO A 9 -4.41 -11.31 5.78
CA PRO A 9 -4.04 -10.45 6.89
C PRO A 9 -3.94 -9.01 6.37
N ARG A 10 -4.37 -8.05 7.19
CA ARG A 10 -4.28 -6.63 6.85
C ARG A 10 -2.80 -6.25 6.66
N PRO A 11 -2.40 -5.71 5.49
CA PRO A 11 -1.02 -5.31 5.25
C PRO A 11 -0.58 -4.19 6.20
N ASP A 12 0.58 -4.36 6.82
CA ASP A 12 1.21 -3.32 7.64
C ASP A 12 2.22 -2.52 6.78
N PRO A 13 2.10 -1.19 6.66
CA PRO A 13 3.04 -0.39 5.87
C PRO A 13 4.49 -0.57 6.27
N LEU A 14 4.80 -0.81 7.55
CA LEU A 14 6.19 -1.03 7.96
C LEU A 14 6.82 -2.27 7.27
N ALA A 15 6.03 -3.20 6.71
CA ALA A 15 6.53 -4.45 6.11
C ALA A 15 7.18 -4.22 4.74
N PHE A 16 7.04 -3.01 4.20
CA PHE A 16 7.40 -2.67 2.84
C PHE A 16 8.52 -1.64 2.82
N ASP A 17 9.40 -1.74 1.84
CA ASP A 17 10.47 -0.76 1.61
C ASP A 17 10.04 0.41 0.72
N ALA A 18 8.86 0.31 0.09
CA ALA A 18 8.29 1.36 -0.74
C ALA A 18 6.76 1.39 -0.60
N TYR A 19 6.15 2.55 -0.82
CA TYR A 19 4.70 2.69 -0.65
C TYR A 19 3.89 2.00 -1.76
N ARG A 20 4.41 1.85 -2.99
CA ARG A 20 3.63 1.25 -4.10
C ARG A 20 3.33 -0.24 -3.87
N PRO A 21 4.31 -1.10 -3.51
CA PRO A 21 4.04 -2.47 -3.10
C PRO A 21 3.02 -2.56 -1.95
N TYR A 22 3.12 -1.65 -0.98
CA TYR A 22 2.16 -1.55 0.11
C TYR A 22 0.74 -1.23 -0.38
N LEU A 23 0.58 -0.24 -1.27
CA LEU A 23 -0.73 0.12 -1.84
C LEU A 23 -1.34 -1.04 -2.62
N LEU A 24 -0.55 -1.78 -3.40
CA LEU A 24 -1.01 -2.96 -4.13
C LEU A 24 -1.50 -4.05 -3.16
N ALA A 25 -0.74 -4.34 -2.11
CA ALA A 25 -1.14 -5.28 -1.07
C ALA A 25 -2.43 -4.83 -0.35
N MET A 26 -2.54 -3.55 -0.02
CA MET A 26 -3.72 -2.98 0.64
C MET A 26 -4.95 -3.02 -0.26
N ILE A 27 -4.80 -2.76 -1.57
CA ILE A 27 -5.89 -2.90 -2.55
C ILE A 27 -6.36 -4.36 -2.62
N ALA A 28 -5.44 -5.31 -2.68
CA ALA A 28 -5.78 -6.73 -2.69
C ALA A 28 -6.58 -7.13 -1.43
N TRP A 29 -6.11 -6.69 -0.26
CA TRP A 29 -6.81 -6.90 1.00
C TRP A 29 -8.21 -6.27 1.00
N LEU A 30 -8.33 -4.99 0.60
CA LEU A 30 -9.60 -4.27 0.54
C LEU A 30 -10.62 -4.93 -0.39
N ARG A 31 -10.19 -5.54 -1.50
CA ARG A 31 -11.09 -6.28 -2.41
C ARG A 31 -11.76 -7.48 -1.76
N VAL A 32 -11.12 -8.09 -0.75
CA VAL A 32 -11.66 -9.22 0.00
C VAL A 32 -12.40 -8.74 1.25
N ALA A 33 -11.85 -7.74 1.96
CA ALA A 33 -12.35 -7.26 3.23
C ALA A 33 -13.56 -6.30 3.12
N GLU A 34 -13.67 -5.55 2.03
CA GLU A 34 -14.74 -4.56 1.81
C GLU A 34 -15.51 -4.87 0.51
N PRO A 35 -16.72 -5.46 0.60
CA PRO A 35 -17.52 -5.82 -0.57
C PRO A 35 -17.89 -4.63 -1.47
N ARG A 36 -17.90 -3.40 -0.93
CA ARG A 36 -18.20 -2.18 -1.69
C ARG A 36 -16.96 -1.58 -2.35
N PHE A 37 -15.80 -2.19 -2.16
CA PHE A 37 -14.54 -1.62 -2.62
C PHE A 37 -14.56 -1.46 -4.15
N SER A 38 -14.26 -0.24 -4.56
CA SER A 38 -13.96 0.15 -5.92
C SER A 38 -13.07 1.39 -5.85
N TYR A 39 -12.32 1.68 -6.91
CA TYR A 39 -11.51 2.91 -6.94
C TYR A 39 -12.36 4.17 -6.73
N ARG A 40 -13.57 4.21 -7.29
CA ARG A 40 -14.55 5.28 -7.05
C ARG A 40 -15.02 5.35 -5.60
N TRP A 41 -15.24 4.21 -4.94
CA TRP A 41 -15.58 4.18 -3.52
C TRP A 41 -14.43 4.76 -2.67
N PHE A 42 -13.20 4.34 -2.95
CA PHE A 42 -12.02 4.86 -2.27
C PHE A 42 -11.89 6.37 -2.46
N ALA A 43 -12.01 6.86 -3.70
CA ALA A 43 -11.88 8.28 -4.00
C ALA A 43 -12.89 9.13 -3.22
N ARG A 44 -14.15 8.69 -3.15
CA ARG A 44 -15.19 9.37 -2.33
C ARG A 44 -14.83 9.38 -0.85
N ARG A 45 -14.36 8.24 -0.31
CA ARG A 45 -13.96 8.12 1.10
C ARG A 45 -12.76 9.01 1.44
N ALA A 46 -11.78 9.05 0.55
CA ALA A 46 -10.55 9.83 0.67
C ALA A 46 -10.74 11.34 0.37
N GLY A 47 -11.85 11.73 -0.26
CA GLY A 47 -12.09 13.11 -0.70
C GLY A 47 -11.33 13.49 -1.97
N PHE A 48 -11.09 12.53 -2.87
CA PHE A 48 -10.55 12.78 -4.21
C PHE A 48 -11.68 12.95 -5.22
N SER A 49 -11.52 13.93 -6.11
CA SER A 49 -12.38 14.11 -7.28
C SER A 49 -12.12 13.05 -8.35
N ALA A 50 -10.86 12.62 -8.51
CA ALA A 50 -10.44 11.64 -9.50
C ALA A 50 -10.68 10.20 -9.01
N PRO A 51 -11.61 9.43 -9.61
CA PRO A 51 -11.98 8.10 -9.14
C PRO A 51 -10.85 7.07 -9.21
N ASN A 52 -9.94 7.21 -10.18
CA ASN A 52 -8.88 6.24 -10.44
C ASN A 52 -7.54 6.64 -9.83
N TYR A 53 -7.48 7.66 -8.97
CA TYR A 53 -6.19 8.16 -8.48
C TYR A 53 -5.40 7.10 -7.71
N LEU A 54 -6.06 6.30 -6.87
CA LEU A 54 -5.42 5.17 -6.18
C LEU A 54 -4.82 4.16 -7.14
N LYS A 55 -5.55 3.79 -8.21
CA LYS A 55 -5.11 2.85 -9.22
C LYS A 55 -3.81 3.35 -9.90
N LEU A 56 -3.85 4.57 -10.40
CA LEU A 56 -2.71 5.20 -11.10
C LEU A 56 -1.47 5.32 -10.19
N VAL A 57 -1.67 5.60 -8.90
CA VAL A 57 -0.56 5.66 -7.93
C VAL A 57 -0.03 4.26 -7.62
N ALA A 58 -0.88 3.25 -7.48
CA ALA A 58 -0.43 1.90 -7.21
C ALA A 58 0.30 1.27 -8.41
N GLU A 59 -0.11 1.60 -9.64
CA GLU A 59 0.45 1.04 -10.89
C GLU A 59 1.73 1.72 -11.36
N GLY A 60 2.05 2.93 -10.90
CA GLY A 60 3.24 3.67 -11.34
C GLY A 60 2.95 4.92 -12.14
N ASP A 61 1.78 4.97 -12.80
CA ASP A 61 1.38 6.02 -13.75
C ASP A 61 1.31 7.43 -13.15
N ARG A 62 1.12 7.53 -11.83
CA ARG A 62 1.22 8.80 -11.10
C ARG A 62 2.03 8.65 -9.82
N SER A 63 2.73 9.72 -9.46
CA SER A 63 3.36 9.84 -8.14
C SER A 63 2.34 10.33 -7.11
N LEU A 64 2.47 9.83 -5.88
CA LEU A 64 1.69 10.30 -4.74
C LEU A 64 2.31 11.59 -4.21
N ALA A 65 1.59 12.71 -4.26
CA ALA A 65 2.06 13.94 -3.63
C ALA A 65 2.03 13.83 -2.09
N LEU A 66 3.00 14.42 -1.39
CA LEU A 66 3.05 14.45 0.08
C LEU A 66 1.77 15.06 0.68
N ALA A 67 1.23 16.12 0.08
CA ALA A 67 -0.04 16.75 0.50
C ALA A 67 -1.28 15.86 0.33
N SER A 68 -1.15 14.71 -0.34
CA SER A 68 -2.24 13.73 -0.51
C SER A 68 -2.13 12.56 0.45
N VAL A 69 -1.07 12.46 1.26
CA VAL A 69 -0.83 11.34 2.19
C VAL A 69 -1.98 11.20 3.19
N ASP A 70 -2.39 12.28 3.85
CA ASP A 70 -3.50 12.26 4.82
C ASP A 70 -4.81 11.75 4.20
N ARG A 71 -5.09 12.16 2.96
CA ARG A 71 -6.28 11.72 2.22
C ARG A 71 -6.20 10.24 1.87
N PHE A 72 -5.02 9.75 1.49
CA PHE A 72 -4.80 8.32 1.28
C PHE A 72 -4.99 7.55 2.57
N ALA A 73 -4.40 8.02 3.68
CA ALA A 73 -4.52 7.38 4.98
C ALA A 73 -5.97 7.26 5.42
N LYS A 74 -6.75 8.34 5.28
CA LYS A 74 -8.20 8.33 5.52
C LYS A 74 -8.94 7.35 4.62
N GLY A 75 -8.60 7.33 3.32
CA GLY A 75 -9.19 6.45 2.33
C GLY A 75 -8.95 4.97 2.61
N LEU A 76 -7.72 4.62 3.00
CA LEU A 76 -7.30 3.26 3.36
C LEU A 76 -7.75 2.89 4.79
N GLY A 77 -8.18 3.87 5.59
CA GLY A 77 -8.59 3.68 6.98
C GLY A 77 -7.41 3.31 7.86
N LEU A 78 -6.29 4.02 7.71
CA LEU A 78 -5.07 3.81 8.51
C LEU A 78 -5.25 4.37 9.91
N ASP A 79 -4.74 3.64 10.91
CA ASP A 79 -4.56 4.20 12.25
C ASP A 79 -3.36 5.16 12.31
N ALA A 80 -3.12 5.79 13.48
CA ALA A 80 -2.04 6.75 13.63
C ALA A 80 -0.63 6.15 13.41
N ARG A 81 -0.43 4.88 13.76
CA ARG A 81 0.85 4.17 13.60
C ARG A 81 1.08 3.84 12.13
N GLU A 82 0.08 3.24 11.49
CA GLU A 82 0.09 2.90 10.07
C GLU A 82 0.24 4.16 9.21
N HIS A 83 -0.39 5.27 9.61
CA HIS A 83 -0.27 6.56 8.94
C HIS A 83 1.18 7.07 8.96
N ALA A 84 1.80 7.12 10.15
CA ALA A 84 3.18 7.58 10.29
C ALA A 84 4.16 6.70 9.50
N ALA A 85 3.92 5.38 9.47
CA ALA A 85 4.71 4.46 8.66
C ALA A 85 4.54 4.71 7.16
N PHE A 86 3.29 4.84 6.70
CA PHE A 86 2.99 5.12 5.30
C PHE A 86 3.59 6.46 4.84
N GLU A 87 3.48 7.51 5.65
CA GLU A 87 4.08 8.81 5.36
C GLU A 87 5.60 8.71 5.18
N ARG A 88 6.29 7.95 6.05
CA ARG A 88 7.74 7.71 5.92
C ARG A 88 8.10 7.02 4.60
N LEU A 89 7.33 6.03 4.17
CA LEU A 89 7.54 5.38 2.86
C LEU A 89 7.39 6.36 1.70
N VAL A 90 6.42 7.27 1.77
CA VAL A 90 6.23 8.29 0.73
C VAL A 90 7.39 9.29 0.77
N ARG A 91 7.80 9.76 1.95
CA ARG A 91 8.96 10.67 2.07
C ARG A 91 10.24 10.03 1.54
N LEU A 92 10.44 8.73 1.77
CA LEU A 92 11.58 7.99 1.25
C LEU A 92 11.62 7.96 -0.28
N ASP A 93 10.48 7.80 -0.94
CA ASP A 93 10.36 7.83 -2.42
C ASP A 93 10.65 9.23 -2.98
N HIS A 94 10.27 10.29 -2.26
CA HIS A 94 10.48 11.69 -2.65
C HIS A 94 11.82 12.29 -2.21
N ALA A 95 12.65 11.54 -1.48
CA ALA A 95 13.95 12.02 -1.00
C ALA A 95 14.86 12.37 -2.19
N ALA A 96 15.39 13.60 -2.20
CA ALA A 96 16.17 14.13 -3.32
C ALA A 96 17.66 13.81 -3.20
N THR A 97 18.15 13.64 -1.97
CA THR A 97 19.56 13.36 -1.69
C THR A 97 19.75 12.00 -1.04
N ASP A 98 20.93 11.39 -1.26
CA ASP A 98 21.29 10.14 -0.62
C ASP A 98 21.36 10.28 0.90
N ALA A 99 21.77 11.44 1.41
CA ALA A 99 21.78 11.74 2.84
C ALA A 99 20.37 11.71 3.45
N GLU A 100 19.39 12.33 2.79
CA GLU A 100 17.97 12.28 3.21
C GLU A 100 17.43 10.85 3.16
N ARG A 101 17.72 10.12 2.08
CA ARG A 101 17.29 8.73 1.92
C ARG A 101 17.88 7.83 3.01
N MET A 102 19.15 8.01 3.36
CA MET A 102 19.80 7.28 4.46
C MET A 102 19.14 7.59 5.80
N ALA A 103 18.92 8.87 6.13
CA ALA A 103 18.28 9.27 7.39
C ALA A 103 16.86 8.70 7.51
N LEU A 104 16.02 8.84 6.48
CA LEU A 104 14.67 8.28 6.45
C LEU A 104 14.68 6.75 6.52
N GLY A 105 15.66 6.10 5.89
CA GLY A 105 15.86 4.66 5.97
C GLY A 105 16.18 4.18 7.40
N GLU A 106 17.03 4.90 8.13
CA GLU A 106 17.32 4.62 9.54
C GLU A 106 16.08 4.79 10.43
N GLU A 107 15.30 5.85 10.23
CA GLU A 107 14.04 6.05 10.95
C GLU A 107 13.04 4.90 10.72
N LEU A 108 12.96 4.40 9.47
CA LEU A 108 12.11 3.27 9.13
C LEU A 108 12.60 1.97 9.80
N ARG A 109 13.92 1.71 9.80
CA ARG A 109 14.51 0.54 10.48
C ARG A 109 14.26 0.59 11.99
N ALA A 110 14.46 1.74 12.62
CA ALA A 110 14.19 1.93 14.05
C ALA A 110 12.71 1.63 14.38
N ALA A 111 11.79 2.10 13.54
CA ALA A 111 10.36 1.84 13.72
C ALA A 111 9.99 0.35 13.58
N ARG A 112 10.62 -0.36 12.63
CA ARG A 112 10.47 -1.81 12.48
C ARG A 112 10.99 -2.56 13.69
N ALA A 113 12.17 -2.19 14.21
CA ALA A 113 12.77 -2.82 15.38
C ALA A 113 11.93 -2.65 16.65
N ALA A 114 11.23 -1.51 16.79
CA ALA A 114 10.31 -1.27 17.88
C ALA A 114 8.99 -2.06 17.78
N THR A 115 8.71 -2.72 16.65
CA THR A 115 7.44 -3.40 16.38
C THR A 115 7.62 -4.94 16.31
N PRO A 116 7.18 -5.71 17.32
CA PRO A 116 7.43 -7.15 17.41
C PRO A 116 6.68 -8.01 16.36
N VAL A 117 5.62 -7.48 15.73
CA VAL A 117 4.68 -8.22 14.87
C VAL A 117 5.26 -8.56 13.48
N HIS A 118 6.40 -7.95 13.09
CA HIS A 118 6.77 -7.93 11.67
C HIS A 118 7.31 -9.21 11.06
N ARG A 119 7.85 -10.11 11.87
CA ARG A 119 8.53 -11.31 11.36
C ARG A 119 7.62 -12.30 10.64
N LEU A 120 6.31 -12.29 10.90
CA LEU A 120 5.34 -13.19 10.26
C LEU A 120 4.82 -12.69 8.89
N ALA A 121 4.91 -11.40 8.61
CA ALA A 121 4.26 -10.80 7.43
C ALA A 121 5.05 -10.99 6.12
N ALA A 122 6.37 -11.18 6.21
CA ALA A 122 7.25 -11.32 5.05
C ALA A 122 6.96 -12.60 4.24
N ASP A 123 6.70 -13.73 4.92
CA ASP A 123 6.41 -15.02 4.25
C ASP A 123 5.05 -15.00 3.52
N ALA A 124 4.08 -14.25 4.03
CA ALA A 124 2.79 -14.08 3.38
C ALA A 124 2.90 -13.25 2.08
N TYR A 125 3.83 -12.28 2.03
CA TYR A 125 4.04 -11.42 0.88
C TYR A 125 4.58 -12.15 -0.35
N ASP A 126 5.49 -13.11 -0.17
CA ASP A 126 6.03 -13.92 -1.28
C ASP A 126 4.96 -14.77 -1.98
N LEU A 127 3.96 -15.22 -1.21
CA LEU A 127 2.77 -15.86 -1.76
C LEU A 127 1.95 -14.87 -2.61
N TYR A 128 1.93 -13.59 -2.21
CA TYR A 128 1.12 -12.56 -2.86
C TYR A 128 1.72 -11.98 -4.15
N ALA A 129 3.04 -11.84 -4.23
CA ALA A 129 3.72 -11.44 -5.46
C ALA A 129 3.42 -12.40 -6.64
N ARG A 130 3.14 -13.68 -6.35
CA ARG A 130 2.91 -14.73 -7.34
C ARG A 130 1.49 -14.80 -7.92
N TRP A 131 0.45 -14.31 -7.24
CA TRP A 131 -0.93 -14.30 -7.83
C TRP A 131 -1.23 -12.98 -8.55
N TRP A 132 -0.71 -11.85 -8.06
CA TRP A 132 -0.93 -10.54 -8.68
C TRP A 132 -0.26 -10.41 -10.06
N THR A 133 0.90 -11.07 -10.24
CA THR A 133 1.56 -11.18 -11.55
C THR A 133 0.68 -11.82 -12.62
N VAL A 134 -0.25 -12.69 -12.25
CA VAL A 134 -1.21 -13.30 -13.19
C VAL A 134 -2.22 -12.26 -13.69
N VAL A 135 -2.70 -11.37 -12.81
CA VAL A 135 -3.72 -10.36 -13.17
C VAL A 135 -3.14 -9.22 -14.02
N ILE A 136 -1.89 -8.82 -13.77
CA ILE A 136 -1.23 -7.78 -14.59
C ILE A 136 -0.86 -8.29 -15.99
N ARG A 137 -0.43 -9.55 -16.12
CA ARG A 137 -0.07 -10.10 -17.44
C ARG A 137 -1.25 -10.04 -18.42
N GLU A 138 -2.46 -10.33 -17.96
CA GLU A 138 -3.67 -10.29 -18.78
C GLU A 138 -4.06 -8.87 -19.22
N LEU A 139 -3.67 -7.83 -18.45
CA LEU A 139 -3.93 -6.44 -18.81
C LEU A 139 -2.90 -5.89 -19.83
N CYS A 140 -1.66 -6.35 -19.79
CA CYS A 140 -0.66 -6.00 -20.82
C CYS A 140 -0.88 -6.73 -22.15
N ALA A 141 -1.60 -7.86 -22.17
CA ALA A 141 -1.90 -8.61 -23.39
C ALA A 141 -3.07 -8.05 -24.22
N LEU A 142 -3.73 -6.97 -23.74
CA LEU A 142 -4.88 -6.32 -24.40
C LEU A 142 -4.59 -4.87 -24.84
N ALA A 143 -3.32 -4.45 -24.83
CA ALA A 143 -2.90 -3.25 -25.56
C ALA A 143 -2.64 -3.65 -27.03
N PRO A 144 -3.41 -3.13 -28.01
CA PRO A 144 -3.22 -3.42 -29.43
C PRO A 144 -1.92 -2.83 -29.98
#